data_AF-A0A2J7ZMW7-F1
#
_entry.id   AF-A0A2J7ZMW7-F1
#
_cell.length_a   1.000
_cell.length_b   1.000
_cell.length_c   1.000
_cell.angle_alpha   90.00
_cell.angle_beta   90.00
_cell.angle_gamma   90.00
#
_symmetry.space_group_name_H-M   'P 1'
#
loop_
_entity.id
_entity.type
_entity.pdbx_description
1 polymer ?
#
loop_
_entity_poly.entity_id
_entity_poly.type
_entity_poly.pdbx_seq_one_letter_code
_entity_poly.pdbx_strand_id
1 'polypeptide(L)'
;MMTSNPKYMWACVVCVILLVLMIGALYRAFKLQYVGPKDVGGAVEGFADIKYPWLRVESLEKIQSLYHRIEVIDTKQADLGKCLLLNDEIQLCSGEQVKYHELIVHFGAQYLPGATPKNVIIIGGGDCMVLREVMKYPGIAKVTVLELDDMVTRVSEKHFAVDRYAKDARVTWMFGNVRANVKKLRAAGSSTYDFIISDTTETTDHNAETDTTSFFTDLRDLLTSDGVFVKNGDGSAALMKSTFSFTMVYGYDSKTHASRYSFTLGSGFDFKQRIVTTGVWFAHSVQTEVYNPDHHFEYLAWTETPSWTAS
;
A
#
# COMPACT_ATOMS: atom_id res chain seq x y z
N MET A 1 21.20 59.42 13.92
CA MET A 1 21.38 58.88 15.29
C MET A 1 20.18 58.02 15.64
N MET A 2 20.28 56.70 15.47
CA MET A 2 19.42 55.75 16.17
C MET A 2 20.30 55.08 17.21
N THR A 3 20.11 55.46 18.47
CA THR A 3 20.79 54.86 19.62
C THR A 3 20.29 53.42 19.75
N SER A 4 21.15 52.44 19.53
CA SER A 4 20.87 51.02 19.79
C SER A 4 20.61 50.86 21.29
N ASN A 5 19.34 50.86 21.68
CA ASN A 5 18.96 50.75 23.08
C ASN A 5 19.34 49.34 23.58
N PRO A 6 20.24 49.21 24.58
CA PRO A 6 20.84 47.95 24.98
C PRO A 6 19.80 46.91 25.43
N LYS A 7 18.60 47.33 25.86
CA LYS A 7 17.49 46.43 26.20
C LYS A 7 17.00 45.58 25.02
N TYR A 8 17.00 46.13 23.79
CA TYR A 8 16.58 45.39 22.59
C TYR A 8 17.66 44.43 22.09
N MET A 9 18.93 44.78 22.29
CA MET A 9 20.05 43.90 21.95
C MET A 9 20.05 42.65 22.84
N TRP A 10 19.78 42.82 24.15
CA TRP A 10 19.60 41.69 25.07
C TRP A 10 18.36 40.85 24.74
N ALA A 11 17.24 41.47 24.35
CA ALA A 11 16.04 40.73 23.94
C ALA A 11 16.28 39.89 22.67
N CYS A 12 17.00 40.41 21.67
CA CYS A 12 17.36 39.64 20.47
C CYS A 12 18.28 38.47 20.79
N VAL A 13 19.28 38.66 21.66
CA VAL A 13 20.19 37.58 22.08
C VAL A 13 19.42 36.47 22.81
N VAL A 14 18.50 36.83 23.72
CA VAL A 14 17.67 35.85 24.43
C VAL A 14 16.73 35.11 23.47
N CYS A 15 16.10 35.79 22.51
CA CYS A 15 15.25 35.14 21.51
C CYS A 15 16.04 34.15 20.62
N VAL A 16 17.26 34.49 20.21
CA VAL A 16 18.12 33.59 19.42
C VAL A 16 18.53 32.38 20.25
N ILE A 17 18.89 32.57 21.53
CA ILE A 17 19.21 31.45 22.43
C ILE A 17 18.00 30.54 22.62
N LEU A 18 16.81 31.09 22.87
CA LEU A 18 15.58 30.31 23.01
C LEU A 18 15.21 29.57 21.71
N LEU A 19 15.40 30.20 20.55
CA LEU A 19 15.17 29.55 19.25
C LEU A 19 16.15 28.39 19.03
N VAL A 20 17.44 28.57 19.34
CA VAL A 20 18.46 27.51 19.25
C VAL A 20 18.19 26.37 20.22
N LEU A 21 17.74 26.69 21.44
CA LEU A 21 17.34 25.68 22.42
C LEU A 21 16.07 24.94 21.99
N MET A 22 15.11 25.62 21.38
CA MET A 22 13.87 25.02 20.87
C MET A 22 14.14 24.14 19.64
N ILE A 23 14.98 24.58 18.71
CA ILE A 23 15.46 23.76 17.57
C ILE A 23 16.26 22.57 18.10
N GLY A 24 17.10 22.76 19.11
CA GLY A 24 17.87 21.68 19.76
C GLY A 24 16.98 20.68 20.49
N ALA A 25 15.90 21.13 21.14
CA ALA A 25 14.91 20.28 21.79
C ALA A 25 14.04 19.54 20.77
N LEU A 26 13.61 20.21 19.69
CA LEU A 26 12.92 19.60 18.55
C LEU A 26 13.80 18.56 17.86
N TYR A 27 15.09 18.87 17.64
CA TYR A 27 16.05 17.94 17.06
C TYR A 27 16.32 16.74 17.97
N ARG A 28 16.41 16.93 19.30
CA ARG A 28 16.51 15.81 20.26
C ARG A 28 15.23 14.99 20.32
N ALA A 29 14.04 15.60 20.27
CA ALA A 29 12.77 14.90 20.21
C ALA A 29 12.64 14.10 18.90
N PHE A 30 13.05 14.68 17.76
CA PHE A 30 13.11 13.99 16.47
C PHE A 30 14.14 12.86 16.47
N LYS A 31 15.30 13.04 17.10
CA LYS A 31 16.35 12.01 17.22
C LYS A 31 15.98 10.91 18.23
N LEU A 32 15.14 11.20 19.22
CA LEU A 32 14.52 10.20 20.10
C LEU A 32 13.41 9.41 19.40
N GLN A 33 12.78 9.97 18.36
CA GLN A 33 11.83 9.26 17.50
C GLN A 33 12.48 8.59 16.28
N TYR A 34 13.65 9.07 15.86
CA TYR A 34 14.40 8.56 14.72
C TYR A 34 15.67 7.84 15.19
N VAL A 35 15.56 6.52 15.36
CA VAL A 35 16.72 5.65 15.52
C VAL A 35 17.28 5.37 14.13
N GLY A 36 18.37 6.04 13.79
CA GLY A 36 19.08 5.80 12.54
C GLY A 36 19.74 4.39 12.52
N PRO A 37 20.07 3.86 11.33
CA PRO A 37 20.51 2.47 11.13
C PRO A 37 21.86 2.08 11.74
N LYS A 38 22.49 2.92 12.57
CA LYS A 38 23.81 2.65 13.15
C LYS A 38 23.79 2.01 14.54
N ASP A 39 22.63 1.90 15.19
CA ASP A 39 22.54 1.37 16.57
C ASP A 39 21.85 0.00 16.69
N VAL A 40 21.49 -0.66 15.58
CA VAL A 40 20.99 -2.05 15.57
C VAL A 40 22.11 -3.02 15.19
N GLY A 41 23.14 -3.04 16.03
CA GLY A 41 24.25 -4.02 16.01
C GLY A 41 24.25 -4.91 17.24
N GLY A 42 23.07 -5.24 17.79
CA GLY A 42 22.91 -6.16 18.90
C GLY A 42 21.96 -7.28 18.50
N ALA A 43 22.29 -8.53 18.86
CA ALA A 43 21.37 -9.64 18.73
C ALA A 43 20.05 -9.27 19.41
N VAL A 44 18.98 -9.14 18.61
CA VAL A 44 17.68 -8.72 19.10
C VAL A 44 17.03 -9.95 19.74
N GLU A 45 17.05 -10.04 21.06
CA GLU A 45 16.23 -11.01 21.80
C GLU A 45 14.75 -10.73 21.50
N GLY A 46 14.01 -11.73 21.00
CA GLY A 46 12.58 -11.58 20.68
C GLY A 46 12.09 -12.22 19.38
N PHE A 47 12.97 -12.79 18.55
CA PHE A 47 12.56 -13.62 17.43
C PHE A 47 12.13 -15.00 17.95
N ALA A 48 10.82 -15.26 18.05
CA ALA A 48 10.28 -16.61 18.30
C ALA A 48 10.56 -17.54 17.10
N ASP A 49 10.33 -18.84 17.29
CA ASP A 49 10.36 -19.79 16.18
C ASP A 49 9.35 -19.39 15.10
N ILE A 50 9.79 -19.48 13.86
CA ILE A 50 9.09 -18.84 12.75
C ILE A 50 7.97 -19.75 12.28
N LYS A 51 6.82 -19.15 11.98
CA LYS A 51 5.57 -19.82 11.60
C LYS A 51 5.75 -20.89 10.51
N TYR A 52 6.74 -20.73 9.65
CA TYR A 52 7.04 -21.63 8.52
C TYR A 52 8.49 -22.15 8.56
N PRO A 53 8.84 -23.07 9.48
CA PRO A 53 10.22 -23.56 9.61
C PRO A 53 10.69 -24.37 8.39
N TRP A 54 9.76 -25.00 7.66
CA TRP A 54 10.05 -25.77 6.45
C TRP A 54 10.43 -24.93 5.23
N LEU A 55 10.11 -23.62 5.22
CA LEU A 55 10.43 -22.74 4.09
C LEU A 55 11.91 -22.30 4.06
N ARG A 56 12.65 -22.46 5.17
CA ARG A 56 13.93 -21.78 5.40
C ARG A 56 15.14 -22.51 4.80
N VAL A 57 15.94 -21.79 4.00
CA VAL A 57 17.37 -22.06 3.80
C VAL A 57 18.17 -21.15 4.72
N GLU A 58 17.94 -19.84 4.60
CA GLU A 58 18.82 -18.80 5.11
C GLU A 58 18.02 -17.51 5.38
N SER A 59 18.36 -16.81 6.45
CA SER A 59 17.86 -15.47 6.73
C SER A 59 18.84 -14.45 6.16
N LEU A 60 18.39 -13.66 5.19
CA LEU A 60 19.22 -12.67 4.49
C LEU A 60 19.30 -11.35 5.26
N GLU A 61 18.22 -10.96 5.94
CA GLU A 61 18.16 -9.75 6.75
C GLU A 61 17.03 -9.83 7.79
N LYS A 62 17.31 -9.34 9.00
CA LYS A 62 16.32 -9.22 10.09
C LYS A 62 16.39 -7.83 10.67
N ILE A 63 15.24 -7.18 10.78
CA ILE A 63 15.11 -5.83 11.32
C ILE A 63 13.91 -5.80 12.25
N GLN A 64 14.07 -5.23 13.43
CA GLN A 64 12.93 -4.82 14.26
C GLN A 64 12.71 -3.33 14.01
N SER A 65 11.60 -2.97 13.38
CA SER A 65 11.16 -1.57 13.24
C SER A 65 10.26 -1.17 14.42
N LEU A 66 9.73 0.06 14.37
CA LEU A 66 8.72 0.52 15.33
C LEU A 66 7.40 -0.27 15.24
N TYR A 67 7.12 -0.88 14.08
CA TYR A 67 5.82 -1.48 13.77
C TYR A 67 5.89 -3.00 13.53
N HIS A 68 6.96 -3.47 12.92
CA HIS A 68 7.07 -4.85 12.45
C HIS A 68 8.42 -5.47 12.80
N ARG A 69 8.40 -6.79 13.06
CA ARG A 69 9.54 -7.65 12.81
C ARG A 69 9.60 -7.91 11.30
N ILE A 70 10.62 -7.39 10.64
CA ILE A 70 10.84 -7.54 9.21
C ILE A 70 11.93 -8.58 8.99
N GLU A 71 11.66 -9.59 8.17
CA GLU A 71 12.67 -10.57 7.78
C GLU A 71 12.63 -10.81 6.27
N VAL A 72 13.81 -10.91 5.65
CA VAL A 72 13.96 -11.44 4.31
C VAL A 72 14.63 -12.80 4.42
N ILE A 73 13.99 -13.82 3.86
CA ILE A 73 14.55 -15.19 3.79
C ILE A 73 14.79 -15.59 2.35
N ASP A 74 15.73 -16.51 2.15
CA ASP A 74 15.86 -17.29 0.92
C ASP A 74 15.29 -18.69 1.15
N THR A 75 14.39 -19.12 0.26
CA THR A 75 13.61 -20.34 0.44
C THR A 75 14.26 -21.55 -0.22
N LYS A 76 14.00 -22.75 0.34
CA LYS A 76 14.52 -24.02 -0.22
C LYS A 76 13.77 -24.43 -1.48
N GLN A 77 12.61 -23.82 -1.70
CA GLN A 77 11.73 -24.09 -2.82
C GLN A 77 12.14 -23.16 -3.96
N ALA A 78 12.72 -23.76 -5.01
CA ALA A 78 13.31 -23.00 -6.12
C ALA A 78 12.30 -22.08 -6.84
N ASP A 79 11.01 -22.38 -6.73
CA ASP A 79 9.90 -21.62 -7.30
C ASP A 79 9.42 -20.44 -6.45
N LEU A 80 9.78 -20.34 -5.16
CA LEU A 80 9.43 -19.20 -4.30
C LEU A 80 10.53 -18.12 -4.27
N GLY A 81 11.79 -18.54 -4.19
CA GLY A 81 12.95 -17.64 -4.10
C GLY A 81 12.97 -16.84 -2.80
N LYS A 82 13.26 -15.53 -2.87
CA LYS A 82 13.29 -14.65 -1.69
C LYS A 82 11.88 -14.31 -1.22
N CYS A 83 11.65 -14.33 0.08
CA CYS A 83 10.38 -13.90 0.67
C CYS A 83 10.57 -12.79 1.71
N LEU A 84 9.64 -11.85 1.73
CA LEU A 84 9.50 -10.82 2.76
C LEU A 84 8.48 -11.30 3.79
N LEU A 85 8.86 -11.27 5.06
CA LEU A 85 8.00 -11.59 6.18
C LEU A 85 7.85 -10.36 7.08
N LEU A 86 6.62 -10.10 7.51
CA LEU A 86 6.29 -9.13 8.54
C LEU A 86 5.62 -9.87 9.69
N ASN A 87 6.20 -9.79 10.89
CA ASN A 87 5.73 -10.52 12.08
C ASN A 87 5.55 -12.03 11.81
N ASP A 88 6.49 -12.62 11.06
CA ASP A 88 6.50 -14.02 10.59
C ASP A 88 5.43 -14.41 9.56
N GLU A 89 4.62 -13.47 9.09
CA GLU A 89 3.67 -13.67 8.01
C GLU A 89 4.29 -13.30 6.67
N ILE A 90 4.20 -14.21 5.70
CA ILE A 90 4.70 -13.97 4.34
C ILE A 90 3.84 -12.88 3.70
N GLN A 91 4.49 -11.79 3.29
CA GLN A 91 3.84 -10.72 2.53
C GLN A 91 4.03 -10.91 1.03
N LEU A 92 5.23 -11.35 0.61
CA LEU A 92 5.50 -11.71 -0.77
C LEU A 92 6.64 -12.72 -0.86
N CYS A 93 6.63 -13.51 -1.94
CA CYS A 93 7.75 -14.30 -2.40
C CYS A 93 8.02 -13.98 -3.88
N SER A 94 9.29 -13.82 -4.24
CA SER A 94 9.71 -13.35 -5.56
C SER A 94 9.12 -14.16 -6.73
N GLY A 95 8.97 -15.48 -6.57
CA GLY A 95 8.48 -16.35 -7.63
C GLY A 95 6.95 -16.50 -7.73
N GLU A 96 6.16 -16.04 -6.75
CA GLU A 96 4.69 -16.15 -6.78
C GLU A 96 3.95 -14.80 -6.72
N GLN A 97 4.65 -13.72 -6.40
CA GLN A 97 4.04 -12.41 -6.17
C GLN A 97 3.31 -11.82 -7.39
N VAL A 98 3.68 -12.20 -8.62
CA VAL A 98 3.22 -11.53 -9.84
C VAL A 98 1.68 -11.57 -9.96
N LYS A 99 1.07 -12.74 -9.73
CA LYS A 99 -0.36 -12.92 -9.90
C LYS A 99 -1.18 -12.05 -8.94
N TYR A 100 -0.75 -11.95 -7.69
CA TYR A 100 -1.40 -11.10 -6.68
C TYR A 100 -1.37 -9.63 -7.10
N HIS A 101 -0.18 -9.10 -7.41
CA HIS A 101 0.01 -7.69 -7.71
C HIS A 101 -0.64 -7.29 -9.03
N GLU A 102 -0.58 -8.15 -10.05
CA GLU A 102 -1.28 -7.89 -11.30
C GLU A 102 -2.79 -7.87 -11.10
N LEU A 103 -3.36 -8.80 -10.33
CA LEU A 103 -4.81 -8.84 -10.12
C LEU A 103 -5.32 -7.64 -9.34
N ILE A 104 -4.70 -7.30 -8.20
CA ILE A 104 -5.17 -6.20 -7.36
C ILE A 104 -5.17 -4.85 -8.12
N VAL A 105 -4.20 -4.64 -9.02
CA VAL A 105 -4.09 -3.42 -9.81
C VAL A 105 -4.95 -3.49 -11.07
N HIS A 106 -4.71 -4.48 -11.92
CA HIS A 106 -5.16 -4.45 -13.31
C HIS A 106 -6.63 -4.80 -13.46
N PHE A 107 -7.18 -5.62 -12.56
CA PHE A 107 -8.60 -5.93 -12.56
C PHE A 107 -9.44 -4.67 -12.31
N GLY A 108 -9.15 -3.93 -11.23
CA GLY A 108 -9.84 -2.68 -10.90
C GLY A 108 -9.66 -1.59 -11.96
N ALA A 109 -8.46 -1.49 -12.53
CA ALA A 109 -8.14 -0.51 -13.55
C ALA A 109 -8.98 -0.63 -14.84
N GLN A 110 -9.48 -1.83 -15.19
CA GLN A 110 -10.36 -2.01 -16.35
C GLN A 110 -11.67 -1.22 -16.27
N TYR A 111 -12.11 -0.90 -15.06
CA TYR A 111 -13.34 -0.15 -14.85
C TYR A 111 -13.13 1.36 -14.89
N LEU A 112 -11.88 1.83 -15.00
CA LEU A 112 -11.58 3.25 -15.15
C LEU A 112 -11.81 3.71 -16.59
N PRO A 113 -12.15 5.00 -16.82
CA PRO A 113 -12.25 5.54 -18.16
C PRO A 113 -10.96 5.32 -18.96
N GLY A 114 -11.09 4.65 -20.11
CA GLY A 114 -9.94 4.28 -20.94
C GLY A 114 -9.00 3.24 -20.31
N ALA A 115 -9.47 2.47 -19.32
CA ALA A 115 -8.68 1.45 -18.63
C ALA A 115 -7.30 1.95 -18.12
N THR A 116 -7.20 3.24 -17.78
CA THR A 116 -5.94 3.89 -17.43
C THR A 116 -6.09 4.77 -16.17
N PRO A 117 -5.46 4.39 -15.04
CA PRO A 117 -5.38 5.24 -13.87
C PRO A 117 -4.47 6.44 -14.13
N LYS A 118 -4.75 7.57 -13.48
CA LYS A 118 -3.93 8.80 -13.58
C LYS A 118 -3.48 9.29 -12.21
N ASN A 119 -4.38 9.33 -11.24
CA ASN A 119 -4.10 9.77 -9.87
C ASN A 119 -4.44 8.65 -8.89
N VAL A 120 -3.40 8.01 -8.36
CA VAL A 120 -3.53 6.79 -7.56
C VAL A 120 -3.16 7.03 -6.10
N ILE A 121 -3.91 6.43 -5.17
CA ILE A 121 -3.44 6.20 -3.80
C ILE A 121 -3.16 4.71 -3.64
N ILE A 122 -2.00 4.39 -3.05
CA ILE A 122 -1.69 3.05 -2.55
C ILE A 122 -1.63 3.16 -1.02
N ILE A 123 -2.35 2.31 -0.31
CA ILE A 123 -2.36 2.20 1.15
C ILE A 123 -1.66 0.91 1.51
N GLY A 124 -0.63 0.98 2.36
CA GLY A 124 0.33 -0.11 2.50
C GLY A 124 1.17 -0.22 1.23
N GLY A 125 1.37 -1.45 0.74
CA GLY A 125 2.19 -1.72 -0.45
C GLY A 125 3.64 -1.26 -0.29
N GLY A 126 4.16 -1.27 0.94
CA GLY A 126 5.52 -0.83 1.26
C GLY A 126 6.60 -1.59 0.50
N ASP A 127 6.32 -2.81 0.06
CA ASP A 127 7.19 -3.61 -0.82
C ASP A 127 7.32 -3.09 -2.26
N CYS A 128 6.51 -2.10 -2.64
CA CYS A 128 6.51 -1.43 -3.94
C CYS A 128 6.07 -2.31 -5.14
N MET A 129 5.53 -3.51 -4.93
CA MET A 129 5.09 -4.36 -6.05
C MET A 129 3.75 -3.89 -6.63
N VAL A 130 2.80 -3.43 -5.82
CA VAL A 130 1.61 -2.71 -6.33
C VAL A 130 2.04 -1.45 -7.09
N LEU A 131 3.01 -0.71 -6.55
CA LEU A 131 3.54 0.47 -7.22
C LEU A 131 4.16 0.12 -8.57
N ARG A 132 4.95 -0.95 -8.66
CA ARG A 132 5.49 -1.46 -9.94
C ARG A 132 4.41 -1.64 -10.99
N GLU A 133 3.30 -2.30 -10.63
CA GLU A 133 2.20 -2.58 -11.55
C GLU A 133 1.44 -1.31 -11.97
N VAL A 134 1.19 -0.40 -11.01
CA VAL A 134 0.60 0.92 -11.29
C VAL A 134 1.49 1.72 -12.26
N MET A 135 2.81 1.62 -12.14
CA MET A 135 3.75 2.38 -12.96
C MET A 135 3.90 1.85 -14.39
N LYS A 136 3.27 0.71 -14.73
CA LYS A 136 3.17 0.21 -16.11
C LYS A 136 2.23 1.06 -16.98
N TYR A 137 1.34 1.86 -16.38
CA TYR A 137 0.40 2.69 -17.13
C TYR A 137 1.06 4.01 -17.54
N PRO A 138 1.12 4.34 -18.84
CA PRO A 138 1.75 5.58 -19.32
C PRO A 138 0.95 6.85 -18.90
N GLY A 139 -0.33 6.69 -18.55
CA GLY A 139 -1.21 7.79 -18.13
C GLY A 139 -1.02 8.26 -16.68
N ILE A 140 -0.18 7.61 -15.88
CA ILE A 140 0.05 7.99 -14.48
C ILE A 140 0.64 9.39 -14.38
N ALA A 141 -0.12 10.28 -13.75
CA ALA A 141 0.29 11.62 -13.40
C ALA A 141 0.88 11.68 -11.98
N LYS A 142 0.27 10.99 -11.02
CA LYS A 142 0.70 10.98 -9.61
C LYS A 142 0.32 9.68 -8.92
N VAL A 143 1.22 9.18 -8.08
CA VAL A 143 0.95 8.10 -7.13
C VAL A 143 1.28 8.58 -5.72
N THR A 144 0.32 8.53 -4.81
CA THR A 144 0.54 8.80 -3.39
C THR A 144 0.56 7.47 -2.64
N VAL A 145 1.68 7.14 -1.98
CA VAL A 145 1.80 5.89 -1.20
C VAL A 145 1.73 6.21 0.30
N LEU A 146 0.77 5.60 0.99
CA LEU A 146 0.53 5.72 2.42
C LEU A 146 1.02 4.44 3.12
N GLU A 147 2.29 4.42 3.48
CA GLU A 147 2.94 3.27 4.14
C GLU A 147 3.12 3.56 5.64
N LEU A 148 2.84 2.60 6.50
CA LEU A 148 3.02 2.76 7.94
C LEU A 148 4.51 2.82 8.31
N ASP A 149 5.29 1.92 7.73
CA ASP A 149 6.65 1.57 8.14
C ASP A 149 7.65 1.74 6.99
N ASP A 150 8.44 2.82 7.02
CA ASP A 150 9.42 3.13 5.97
C ASP A 150 10.53 2.06 5.86
N MET A 151 10.74 1.27 6.90
CA MET A 151 11.72 0.17 6.87
C MET A 151 11.30 -0.95 5.93
N VAL A 152 10.00 -1.20 5.73
CA VAL A 152 9.50 -2.19 4.77
C VAL A 152 9.93 -1.80 3.35
N THR A 153 9.79 -0.52 3.01
CA THR A 153 10.21 0.02 1.71
C THR A 153 11.72 -0.10 1.52
N ARG A 154 12.53 0.33 2.50
CA ARG A 154 13.99 0.27 2.40
C ARG A 154 14.52 -1.15 2.23
N VAL A 155 13.97 -2.10 2.99
CA VAL A 155 14.31 -3.54 2.87
C VAL A 155 13.93 -4.03 1.47
N SER A 156 12.77 -3.60 0.97
CA SER A 156 12.29 -4.07 -0.33
C SER A 156 13.10 -3.54 -1.50
N GLU A 157 13.51 -2.27 -1.46
CA GLU A 157 14.44 -1.68 -2.43
C GLU A 157 15.76 -2.47 -2.51
N LYS A 158 16.25 -2.96 -1.38
CA LYS A 158 17.50 -3.73 -1.30
C LYS A 158 17.38 -5.15 -1.86
N HIS A 159 16.25 -5.82 -1.67
CA HIS A 159 16.13 -7.26 -1.93
C HIS A 159 15.30 -7.65 -3.15
N PHE A 160 14.41 -6.78 -3.62
CA PHE A 160 13.41 -7.12 -4.65
C PHE A 160 13.46 -6.25 -5.92
N ALA A 161 14.53 -5.48 -6.13
CA ALA A 161 14.75 -4.69 -7.35
C ALA A 161 13.61 -3.70 -7.69
N VAL A 162 13.04 -3.07 -6.66
CA VAL A 162 11.94 -2.10 -6.77
C VAL A 162 12.36 -0.64 -6.61
N ASP A 163 13.66 -0.38 -6.44
CA ASP A 163 14.24 0.94 -6.14
C ASP A 163 13.88 2.01 -7.17
N ARG A 164 13.85 1.66 -8.46
CA ARG A 164 13.47 2.58 -9.55
C ARG A 164 12.04 3.09 -9.44
N TYR A 165 11.13 2.28 -8.87
CA TYR A 165 9.73 2.66 -8.71
C TYR A 165 9.54 3.52 -7.46
N ALA A 166 10.18 3.12 -6.35
CA ALA A 166 10.13 3.87 -5.10
C ALA A 166 10.67 5.32 -5.25
N LYS A 167 11.62 5.53 -6.16
CA LYS A 167 12.28 6.81 -6.44
C LYS A 167 11.74 7.58 -7.65
N ASP A 168 10.68 7.10 -8.30
CA ASP A 168 10.10 7.80 -9.45
C ASP A 168 9.51 9.16 -9.02
N ALA A 169 9.76 10.21 -9.81
CA ALA A 169 9.38 11.58 -9.48
C ALA A 169 7.85 11.78 -9.38
N ARG A 170 7.04 10.86 -9.93
CA ARG A 170 5.58 10.87 -9.83
C ARG A 170 5.06 10.32 -8.49
N VAL A 171 5.95 9.72 -7.69
CA VAL A 171 5.60 9.05 -6.43
C VAL A 171 5.80 9.99 -5.25
N THR A 172 4.77 10.13 -4.43
CA THR A 172 4.80 10.86 -3.16
C THR A 172 4.57 9.89 -2.02
N TRP A 173 5.58 9.70 -1.17
CA TRP A 173 5.47 8.88 0.03
C TRP A 173 4.94 9.69 1.23
N MET A 174 4.00 9.13 1.96
CA MET A 174 3.51 9.65 3.23
C MET A 174 3.58 8.55 4.28
N PHE A 175 4.71 8.48 4.99
CA PHE A 175 4.92 7.48 6.02
C PHE A 175 4.13 7.74 7.31
N GLY A 176 3.85 6.69 8.08
CA GLY A 176 3.19 6.74 9.39
C GLY A 176 1.69 6.44 9.35
N ASN A 177 0.95 6.86 10.38
CA ASN A 177 -0.47 6.49 10.54
C ASN A 177 -1.31 6.89 9.30
N VAL A 178 -1.84 5.87 8.62
CA VAL A 178 -2.58 6.00 7.37
C VAL A 178 -3.83 6.87 7.54
N ARG A 179 -4.60 6.68 8.62
CA ARG A 179 -5.82 7.47 8.88
C ARG A 179 -5.51 8.97 9.04
N ALA A 180 -4.42 9.31 9.70
CA ALA A 180 -3.97 10.70 9.80
C ALA A 180 -3.58 11.25 8.42
N ASN A 181 -2.91 10.46 7.59
CA ASN A 181 -2.51 10.87 6.24
C ASN A 181 -3.72 11.03 5.30
N VAL A 182 -4.71 10.13 5.35
CA VAL A 182 -5.99 10.28 4.63
C VAL A 182 -6.70 11.57 5.04
N LYS A 183 -6.75 11.91 6.33
CA LYS A 183 -7.33 13.18 6.79
C LYS A 183 -6.60 14.40 6.22
N LYS A 184 -5.26 14.37 6.14
CA LYS A 184 -4.48 15.44 5.49
C LYS A 184 -4.82 15.58 4.01
N LEU A 185 -4.96 14.45 3.30
CA LEU A 185 -5.37 14.45 1.89
C LEU A 185 -6.77 15.05 1.71
N ARG A 186 -7.74 14.67 2.55
CA ARG A 186 -9.10 15.25 2.53
C ARG A 186 -9.08 16.76 2.78
N ALA A 187 -8.26 17.22 3.73
CA ALA A 187 -8.12 18.63 4.04
C ALA A 187 -7.45 19.45 2.91
N ALA A 188 -6.58 18.82 2.11
CA ALA A 188 -5.90 19.46 0.97
C ALA A 188 -6.82 19.70 -0.24
N GLY A 189 -7.99 19.06 -0.29
CA GLY A 189 -9.07 19.37 -1.22
C GLY A 189 -9.28 18.39 -2.37
N SER A 190 -10.56 18.16 -2.63
CA SER A 190 -11.22 17.46 -3.76
C SER A 190 -10.93 15.97 -4.02
N SER A 191 -11.99 15.31 -4.48
CA SER A 191 -12.07 13.97 -5.05
C SER A 191 -11.30 13.86 -6.36
N THR A 192 -9.97 13.81 -6.28
CA THR A 192 -9.07 13.83 -7.46
C THR A 192 -8.52 12.46 -7.83
N TYR A 193 -8.70 11.45 -6.98
CA TYR A 193 -8.12 10.14 -7.20
C TYR A 193 -9.09 9.27 -8.01
N ASP A 194 -8.60 8.70 -9.10
CA ASP A 194 -9.38 7.76 -9.91
C ASP A 194 -9.22 6.32 -9.42
N PHE A 195 -8.10 6.00 -8.76
CA PHE A 195 -7.87 4.66 -8.25
C PHE A 195 -7.26 4.68 -6.85
N ILE A 196 -7.89 3.98 -5.90
CA ILE A 196 -7.35 3.78 -4.56
C ILE A 196 -7.19 2.28 -4.32
N ILE A 197 -5.99 1.88 -3.95
CA ILE A 197 -5.59 0.48 -3.74
C ILE A 197 -5.18 0.32 -2.29
N SER A 198 -5.88 -0.54 -1.55
CA SER A 198 -5.52 -0.92 -0.19
C SER A 198 -4.88 -2.30 -0.21
N ASP A 199 -3.57 -2.32 -0.04
CA ASP A 199 -2.70 -3.50 0.05
C ASP A 199 -2.08 -3.54 1.45
N THR A 200 -2.92 -3.93 2.40
CA THR A 200 -2.58 -3.93 3.83
C THR A 200 -2.36 -5.36 4.30
N THR A 201 -1.50 -5.55 5.29
CA THR A 201 -1.37 -6.85 5.97
C THR A 201 -2.75 -7.30 6.48
N GLU A 202 -3.05 -8.59 6.59
CA GLU A 202 -4.40 -9.05 7.02
C GLU A 202 -4.48 -9.37 8.52
N THR A 203 -3.34 -9.55 9.20
CA THR A 203 -3.27 -10.16 10.53
C THR A 203 -2.74 -9.25 11.64
N THR A 204 -2.55 -7.95 11.38
CA THR A 204 -2.03 -7.03 12.40
C THR A 204 -3.15 -6.23 13.07
N ASP A 205 -3.06 -6.05 14.39
CA ASP A 205 -3.95 -5.18 15.18
C ASP A 205 -4.01 -3.74 14.61
N HIS A 206 -2.99 -3.34 13.84
CA HIS A 206 -2.91 -2.05 13.16
C HIS A 206 -3.98 -1.86 12.07
N ASN A 207 -4.52 -2.94 11.50
CA ASN A 207 -5.55 -2.85 10.45
C ASN A 207 -6.96 -2.63 10.99
N ALA A 208 -7.20 -2.87 12.29
CA ALA A 208 -8.51 -2.62 12.89
C ALA A 208 -8.92 -1.13 12.76
N GLU A 209 -7.94 -0.22 12.69
CA GLU A 209 -8.19 1.20 12.46
C GLU A 209 -8.43 1.56 10.99
N THR A 210 -8.08 0.69 10.03
CA THR A 210 -8.30 0.92 8.60
C THR A 210 -9.50 0.15 8.06
N ASP A 211 -9.94 -0.91 8.73
CA ASP A 211 -11.12 -1.69 8.31
C ASP A 211 -12.37 -1.23 9.06
N THR A 212 -12.76 0.03 8.82
CA THR A 212 -13.99 0.61 9.37
C THR A 212 -14.79 1.33 8.30
N THR A 213 -16.13 1.36 8.44
CA THR A 213 -17.02 2.14 7.56
C THR A 213 -16.60 3.61 7.47
N SER A 214 -16.15 4.21 8.59
CA SER A 214 -15.70 5.60 8.60
C SER A 214 -14.42 5.81 7.78
N PHE A 215 -13.47 4.87 7.83
CA PHE A 215 -12.26 4.95 7.02
C PHE A 215 -12.59 4.77 5.52
N PHE A 216 -13.38 3.77 5.18
CA PHE A 216 -13.79 3.58 3.80
C PHE A 216 -14.62 4.75 3.27
N THR A 217 -15.40 5.41 4.12
CA THR A 217 -16.11 6.66 3.78
C THR A 217 -15.11 7.77 3.47
N ASP A 218 -14.08 7.95 4.30
CA ASP A 218 -13.00 8.92 4.05
C ASP A 218 -12.31 8.66 2.70
N LEU A 219 -12.07 7.39 2.35
CA LEU A 219 -11.47 6.99 1.07
C LEU A 219 -12.42 7.20 -0.12
N ARG A 220 -13.69 6.82 0.01
CA ARG A 220 -14.70 7.03 -1.01
C ARG A 220 -14.83 8.52 -1.35
N ASP A 221 -14.78 9.39 -0.34
CA ASP A 221 -14.88 10.84 -0.54
C ASP A 221 -13.63 11.44 -1.23
N LEU A 222 -12.51 10.69 -1.31
CA LEU A 222 -11.33 11.06 -2.10
C LEU A 222 -11.41 10.59 -3.57
N LEU A 223 -12.32 9.67 -3.90
CA LEU A 223 -12.51 9.18 -5.26
C LEU A 223 -13.28 10.17 -6.13
N THR A 224 -12.88 10.28 -7.39
CA THR A 224 -13.71 10.86 -8.45
C THR A 224 -15.03 10.08 -8.63
N SER A 225 -16.01 10.65 -9.33
CA SER A 225 -17.28 9.97 -9.64
C SER A 225 -17.10 8.67 -10.43
N ASP A 226 -16.02 8.59 -11.21
CA ASP A 226 -15.63 7.42 -12.00
C ASP A 226 -14.56 6.57 -11.32
N GLY A 227 -14.25 6.88 -10.06
CA GLY A 227 -13.17 6.26 -9.32
C GLY A 227 -13.51 4.88 -8.79
N VAL A 228 -12.46 4.07 -8.66
CA VAL A 228 -12.53 2.70 -8.15
C VAL A 228 -11.69 2.60 -6.89
N PHE A 229 -12.22 1.92 -5.88
CA PHE A 229 -11.46 1.44 -4.74
C PHE A 229 -11.29 -0.07 -4.84
N VAL A 230 -10.13 -0.58 -4.46
CA VAL A 230 -9.85 -2.01 -4.31
C VAL A 230 -9.17 -2.25 -2.97
N LYS A 231 -9.52 -3.35 -2.31
CA LYS A 231 -8.86 -3.84 -1.11
C LYS A 231 -8.52 -5.32 -1.26
N ASN A 232 -7.36 -5.73 -0.74
CA ASN A 232 -6.99 -7.13 -0.59
C ASN A 232 -7.85 -7.85 0.46
N GLY A 233 -8.25 -9.08 0.15
CA GLY A 233 -9.17 -9.87 0.97
C GLY A 233 -10.65 -9.53 0.74
N ASP A 234 -11.52 -10.37 1.30
CA ASP A 234 -12.97 -10.18 1.35
C ASP A 234 -13.54 -10.05 2.78
N GLY A 235 -12.68 -10.09 3.80
CA GLY A 235 -13.07 -9.94 5.21
C GLY A 235 -13.79 -8.61 5.51
N SER A 236 -13.52 -7.56 4.74
CA SER A 236 -14.19 -6.26 4.85
C SER A 236 -15.31 -6.03 3.83
N ALA A 237 -15.74 -7.05 3.08
CA ALA A 237 -16.74 -6.90 2.03
C ALA A 237 -18.08 -6.35 2.55
N ALA A 238 -18.51 -6.74 3.75
CA ALA A 238 -19.72 -6.20 4.38
C ALA A 238 -19.61 -4.70 4.68
N LEU A 239 -18.46 -4.25 5.20
CA LEU A 239 -18.18 -2.84 5.46
C LEU A 239 -18.16 -2.04 4.15
N MET A 240 -17.53 -2.59 3.11
CA MET A 240 -17.49 -1.97 1.78
C MET A 240 -18.89 -1.85 1.17
N LYS A 241 -19.73 -2.88 1.29
CA LYS A 241 -21.13 -2.86 0.81
C LYS A 241 -21.98 -1.79 1.52
N SER A 242 -21.67 -1.46 2.77
CA SER A 242 -22.31 -0.35 3.48
C SER A 242 -21.79 1.04 3.10
N THR A 243 -20.66 1.13 2.40
CA THR A 243 -19.96 2.38 2.11
C THR A 243 -20.08 2.81 0.64
N PHE A 244 -19.91 1.87 -0.28
CA PHE A 244 -19.92 2.07 -1.72
C PHE A 244 -21.29 1.68 -2.29
N SER A 245 -21.72 2.36 -3.36
CA SER A 245 -22.99 2.06 -4.02
C SER A 245 -22.95 0.70 -4.71
N PHE A 246 -21.80 0.33 -5.27
CA PHE A 246 -21.57 -0.95 -5.91
C PHE A 246 -20.28 -1.58 -5.40
N THR A 247 -20.33 -2.88 -5.17
CA THR A 247 -19.18 -3.68 -4.76
C THR A 247 -19.11 -4.96 -5.55
N MET A 248 -17.90 -5.46 -5.78
CA MET A 248 -17.64 -6.71 -6.49
C MET A 248 -16.49 -7.44 -5.81
N VAL A 249 -16.65 -8.74 -5.59
CA VAL A 249 -15.54 -9.59 -5.12
C VAL A 249 -14.97 -10.31 -6.35
N TYR A 250 -13.67 -10.53 -6.37
CA TYR A 250 -13.00 -11.34 -7.39
C TYR A 250 -11.81 -12.02 -6.75
N GLY A 251 -11.24 -13.03 -7.38
CA GLY A 251 -10.13 -13.75 -6.76
C GLY A 251 -9.55 -14.85 -7.62
N TYR A 252 -8.61 -15.58 -7.03
CA TYR A 252 -7.94 -16.69 -7.68
C TYR A 252 -7.49 -17.73 -6.64
N ASP A 253 -7.23 -18.95 -7.10
CA ASP A 253 -6.64 -19.98 -6.25
C ASP A 253 -5.16 -19.69 -5.99
N SER A 254 -4.83 -19.35 -4.75
CA SER A 254 -3.50 -18.99 -4.29
C SER A 254 -2.78 -20.21 -3.73
N LYS A 255 -1.62 -20.53 -4.32
CA LYS A 255 -0.75 -21.61 -3.83
C LYS A 255 -0.17 -21.27 -2.45
N THR A 256 0.34 -20.06 -2.28
CA THR A 256 0.96 -19.59 -1.03
C THR A 256 -0.02 -19.63 0.15
N HIS A 257 -1.28 -19.30 -0.10
CA HIS A 257 -2.35 -19.30 0.91
C HIS A 257 -3.06 -20.65 1.04
N ALA A 258 -2.75 -21.60 0.16
CA ALA A 258 -3.43 -22.89 0.02
C ALA A 258 -4.97 -22.77 -0.01
N SER A 259 -5.47 -21.66 -0.56
CA SER A 259 -6.89 -21.28 -0.56
C SER A 259 -7.14 -20.25 -1.65
N ARG A 260 -8.42 -19.91 -1.88
CA ARG A 260 -8.78 -18.77 -2.71
C ARG A 260 -8.32 -17.49 -2.01
N TYR A 261 -7.56 -16.66 -2.72
CA TYR A 261 -7.31 -15.29 -2.32
C TYR A 261 -8.29 -14.36 -3.03
N SER A 262 -9.00 -13.55 -2.26
CA SER A 262 -10.05 -12.65 -2.74
C SER A 262 -9.57 -11.19 -2.72
N PHE A 263 -10.25 -10.36 -3.49
CA PHE A 263 -10.14 -8.91 -3.49
C PHE A 263 -11.56 -8.33 -3.55
N THR A 264 -11.74 -7.14 -2.99
CA THR A 264 -13.04 -6.46 -3.01
C THR A 264 -12.92 -5.09 -3.67
N LEU A 265 -13.74 -4.84 -4.69
CA LEU A 265 -13.91 -3.54 -5.35
C LEU A 265 -15.08 -2.76 -4.73
N GLY A 266 -14.96 -1.44 -4.76
CA GLY A 266 -16.02 -0.49 -4.44
C GLY A 266 -16.04 0.69 -5.42
N SER A 267 -17.22 1.16 -5.80
CA SER A 267 -17.39 2.33 -6.66
C SER A 267 -18.73 3.03 -6.44
N GLY A 268 -18.89 4.21 -7.05
CA GLY A 268 -20.16 4.93 -7.15
C GLY A 268 -21.04 4.52 -8.34
N PHE A 269 -20.56 3.65 -9.22
CA PHE A 269 -21.22 3.26 -10.48
C PHE A 269 -21.30 1.74 -10.62
N ASP A 270 -22.30 1.25 -11.36
CA ASP A 270 -22.44 -0.18 -11.57
C ASP A 270 -21.32 -0.70 -12.49
N PHE A 271 -20.47 -1.59 -11.97
CA PHE A 271 -19.42 -2.25 -12.75
C PHE A 271 -19.97 -2.98 -13.98
N LYS A 272 -21.22 -3.48 -13.93
CA LYS A 272 -21.87 -4.18 -15.06
C LYS A 272 -22.21 -3.25 -16.23
N GLN A 273 -22.24 -1.93 -16.00
CA GLN A 273 -22.52 -0.93 -17.03
C GLN A 273 -21.27 -0.46 -17.76
N ARG A 274 -20.06 -0.86 -17.30
CA ARG A 274 -18.80 -0.51 -17.97
C ARG A 274 -18.29 -1.70 -18.77
N ILE A 275 -17.90 -1.41 -20.01
CA ILE A 275 -17.26 -2.38 -20.88
C ILE A 275 -15.80 -2.49 -20.46
N VAL A 276 -15.34 -3.70 -20.14
CA VAL A 276 -13.92 -4.02 -19.99
C VAL A 276 -13.30 -3.96 -21.38
N THR A 277 -12.42 -2.99 -21.60
CA THR A 277 -11.92 -2.64 -22.94
C THR A 277 -10.55 -3.27 -23.21
N THR A 278 -10.55 -4.53 -23.61
CA THR A 278 -9.32 -5.28 -23.97
C THR A 278 -8.51 -4.55 -25.04
N GLY A 279 -9.16 -3.94 -26.03
CA GLY A 279 -8.48 -3.15 -27.07
C GLY A 279 -7.72 -1.90 -26.57
N VAL A 280 -8.23 -1.24 -25.53
CA VAL A 280 -7.58 -0.06 -24.93
C VAL A 280 -6.38 -0.48 -24.07
N TRP A 281 -6.50 -1.62 -23.39
CA TRP A 281 -5.38 -2.23 -22.66
C TRP A 281 -4.15 -2.46 -23.55
N PHE A 282 -4.35 -3.15 -24.68
CA PHE A 282 -3.27 -3.41 -25.63
C PHE A 282 -2.74 -2.12 -26.28
N ALA A 283 -3.61 -1.13 -26.53
CA ALA A 283 -3.19 0.17 -27.06
C ALA A 283 -2.24 0.92 -26.11
N HIS A 284 -2.37 0.73 -24.79
CA HIS A 284 -1.46 1.32 -23.80
C HIS A 284 -0.16 0.54 -23.60
N SER A 285 0.02 -0.60 -24.29
CA SER A 285 1.21 -1.46 -24.16
C SER A 285 1.52 -1.87 -22.70
N VAL A 286 0.48 -2.00 -21.86
CA VAL A 286 0.63 -2.48 -20.49
C VAL A 286 1.00 -3.96 -20.53
N GLN A 287 2.20 -4.30 -20.06
CA GLN A 287 2.72 -5.67 -20.11
C GLN A 287 2.41 -6.41 -18.81
N THR A 288 1.76 -7.56 -18.93
CA THR A 288 1.44 -8.47 -17.83
C THR A 288 1.95 -9.87 -18.12
N GLU A 289 2.26 -10.62 -17.07
CA GLU A 289 2.69 -12.01 -17.15
C GLU A 289 1.50 -12.98 -16.94
N VAL A 290 0.53 -12.60 -16.11
CA VAL A 290 -0.58 -13.49 -15.70
C VAL A 290 -1.94 -12.89 -16.02
N TYR A 291 -2.17 -11.63 -15.68
CA TYR A 291 -3.46 -10.99 -15.92
C TYR A 291 -3.64 -10.75 -17.42
N ASN A 292 -4.72 -11.29 -17.97
CA ASN A 292 -5.14 -11.02 -19.34
C ASN A 292 -6.58 -10.49 -19.31
N PRO A 293 -6.84 -9.29 -19.87
CA PRO A 293 -8.18 -8.71 -19.86
C PRO A 293 -9.20 -9.54 -20.66
N ASP A 294 -8.78 -10.40 -21.60
CA ASP A 294 -9.69 -11.32 -22.29
C ASP A 294 -10.29 -12.38 -21.34
N HIS A 295 -9.56 -12.70 -20.27
CA HIS A 295 -9.97 -13.62 -19.20
C HIS A 295 -10.48 -12.88 -17.95
N HIS A 296 -10.76 -11.57 -18.05
CA HIS A 296 -11.12 -10.73 -16.91
C HIS A 296 -12.28 -11.32 -16.09
N PHE A 297 -13.35 -11.78 -16.74
CA PHE A 297 -14.53 -12.28 -16.04
C PHE A 297 -14.33 -13.67 -15.41
N GLU A 298 -13.25 -14.39 -15.72
CA GLU A 298 -12.96 -15.70 -15.10
C GLU A 298 -12.62 -15.54 -13.60
N TYR A 299 -12.04 -14.41 -13.21
CA TYR A 299 -11.74 -14.10 -11.81
C TYR A 299 -13.00 -13.79 -10.96
N LEU A 300 -14.17 -13.62 -11.60
CA LEU A 300 -15.46 -13.47 -10.95
C LEU A 300 -16.18 -14.79 -10.70
N ALA A 301 -15.80 -15.85 -11.42
CA ALA A 301 -16.33 -17.17 -11.12
C ALA A 301 -16.13 -17.41 -9.61
N TRP A 302 -17.17 -17.92 -8.95
CA TRP A 302 -17.31 -18.16 -7.50
C TRP A 302 -17.93 -17.07 -6.60
N THR A 303 -18.31 -15.88 -7.08
CA THR A 303 -19.03 -14.91 -6.21
C THR A 303 -20.52 -15.18 -6.04
N GLU A 304 -21.09 -16.09 -6.82
CA GLU A 304 -22.51 -16.44 -6.77
C GLU A 304 -22.65 -17.97 -6.75
N THR A 305 -23.05 -18.55 -5.62
CA THR A 305 -24.13 -19.54 -5.73
C THR A 305 -25.31 -18.74 -6.27
N PRO A 306 -25.83 -19.06 -7.46
CA PRO A 306 -26.99 -18.35 -7.96
C PRO A 306 -28.17 -18.73 -7.06
N SER A 307 -28.56 -17.87 -6.12
CA SER A 307 -29.92 -17.93 -5.56
C SER A 307 -30.86 -17.31 -6.59
N TRP A 308 -30.93 -17.91 -7.79
CA TRP A 308 -32.10 -17.76 -8.65
C TRP A 308 -33.16 -18.69 -8.07
N THR A 309 -33.96 -18.20 -7.14
CA THR A 309 -35.31 -18.74 -7.02
C THR A 309 -36.05 -18.27 -8.26
N ALA A 310 -36.19 -19.18 -9.23
CA ALA A 310 -37.16 -19.02 -10.30
C ALA A 310 -38.55 -18.92 -9.67
N SER A 311 -39.30 -17.87 -10.07
CA SER A 311 -40.75 -17.66 -9.95
C SER A 311 -41.46 -18.17 -8.69
#